data_AF-A0A495ZC24-F1
#
_entry.id   AF-A0A495ZC24-F1
#
_cell.length_a   1.000
_cell.length_b   1.000
_cell.length_c   1.000
_cell.angle_alpha   90.00
_cell.angle_beta   90.00
_cell.angle_gamma   90.00
#
_symmetry.space_group_name_H-M   'P 1'
#
loop_
_entity.id
_entity.type
_entity.pdbx_description
1 polymer ?
#
loop_
_entity_poly.entity_id
_entity_poly.type
_entity_poly.pdbx_seq_one_letter_code
_entity_poly.pdbx_strand_id
1 'polypeptide(L)' 'MIPSKVADLTIDEFRDLVRAVVIQTLSEMLDDPDEGLELRDDFAEELSGSLATVATDSKTTSAQKVAEKLGLTW' A
#
# COMPACT_ATOMS: atom_id res chain seq x y z
N MET A 1 2.86 2.75 -39.61
CA MET A 1 1.75 2.90 -38.64
C MET A 1 1.41 4.38 -38.61
N ILE A 2 0.19 4.79 -38.94
CA ILE A 2 -0.21 6.21 -38.87
C ILE A 2 -0.43 6.52 -37.38
N PRO A 3 0.18 7.57 -36.81
CA PRO A 3 -0.05 7.92 -35.41
C PRO A 3 -1.50 8.36 -35.21
N SER A 4 -2.23 7.66 -34.33
CA SER A 4 -3.59 8.03 -33.94
C SER A 4 -3.59 9.39 -33.23
N LYS A 5 -4.54 10.28 -33.57
CA LYS A 5 -4.66 11.58 -32.91
C LYS A 5 -5.65 11.49 -31.75
N VAL A 6 -5.30 12.12 -30.62
CA VAL A 6 -6.21 12.26 -29.46
C VAL A 6 -7.48 13.03 -29.82
N ALA A 7 -7.39 13.91 -30.84
CA ALA A 7 -8.51 14.72 -31.31
C ALA A 7 -9.70 13.93 -31.87
N ASP A 8 -9.52 12.63 -32.14
CA ASP A 8 -10.57 11.76 -32.68
C ASP A 8 -11.44 11.14 -31.56
N LEU A 9 -11.12 11.39 -30.28
CA LEU A 9 -11.90 10.89 -29.14
C LEU A 9 -13.17 11.72 -28.90
N THR A 10 -14.25 11.04 -28.56
CA THR A 10 -15.40 11.68 -27.91
C THR A 10 -15.03 12.19 -26.51
N ILE A 11 -15.88 13.05 -25.95
CA ILE A 11 -15.67 13.61 -24.60
C ILE A 11 -15.63 12.50 -23.54
N ASP A 12 -16.47 11.48 -23.66
CA ASP A 12 -16.53 10.37 -22.70
C ASP A 12 -15.27 9.50 -22.79
N GLU A 13 -14.83 9.15 -24.01
CA GLU A 13 -13.59 8.39 -24.21
C GLU A 13 -12.36 9.16 -23.69
N PHE A 14 -12.33 10.48 -23.87
CA PHE A 14 -11.28 11.31 -23.31
C PHE A 14 -11.31 11.33 -21.78
N ARG A 15 -12.50 11.43 -21.17
CA ARG A 15 -12.66 11.41 -19.72
C ARG A 15 -12.19 10.08 -19.11
N ASP A 16 -12.50 8.98 -19.77
CA ASP A 16 -12.09 7.65 -19.33
C ASP A 16 -10.59 7.45 -19.48
N LEU A 17 -9.99 7.95 -20.58
CA LEU A 17 -8.54 7.96 -20.75
C LEU A 17 -7.84 8.74 -19.63
N VAL A 18 -8.30 9.96 -19.34
CA VAL A 18 -7.71 10.78 -18.26
C VAL A 18 -7.85 10.08 -16.90
N ARG A 19 -9.02 9.50 -16.61
CA ARG A 19 -9.24 8.75 -15.37
C ARG A 19 -8.27 7.58 -15.25
N ALA A 20 -8.10 6.79 -16.32
CA ALA A 20 -7.20 5.65 -16.33
C ALA A 20 -5.75 6.07 -16.06
N VAL A 21 -5.29 7.13 -16.72
CA VAL A 21 -3.93 7.67 -16.51
C VAL A 21 -3.74 8.16 -15.08
N VAL A 22 -4.71 8.88 -14.53
CA VAL A 22 -4.62 9.37 -13.14
C VAL A 22 -4.59 8.21 -12.15
N ILE A 23 -5.44 7.20 -12.32
CA ILE A 23 -5.43 6.01 -11.46
C ILE A 23 -4.08 5.31 -11.55
N GLN A 24 -3.56 5.09 -12.77
CA GLN A 24 -2.24 4.49 -12.97
C GLN A 24 -1.16 5.27 -12.23
N THR A 25 -1.09 6.60 -12.42
CA THR A 25 -0.08 7.44 -11.76
C THR A 25 -0.21 7.38 -10.23
N LEU A 26 -1.43 7.41 -9.70
CA LEU A 26 -1.65 7.29 -8.26
C LEU A 26 -1.25 5.91 -7.74
N SER A 27 -1.52 4.84 -8.48
CA SER A 27 -1.08 3.49 -8.13
C SER A 27 0.45 3.39 -8.12
N GLU A 28 1.13 3.93 -9.13
CA GLU A 28 2.60 3.97 -9.18
C GLU A 28 3.22 4.83 -8.07
N MET A 29 2.53 5.88 -7.62
CA MET A 29 2.99 6.73 -6.51
C MET A 29 2.72 6.13 -5.13
N LEU A 30 1.67 5.33 -4.99
CA LEU A 30 1.23 4.72 -3.72
C LEU A 30 1.64 3.25 -3.62
N ASP A 31 2.46 2.78 -4.55
CA ASP A 31 2.96 1.42 -4.56
C ASP A 31 3.84 1.17 -3.34
N ASP A 32 3.87 -0.08 -2.86
CA ASP A 32 4.67 -0.43 -1.69
C ASP A 32 6.17 -0.32 -2.04
N PRO A 33 6.92 0.64 -1.45
CA PRO A 33 8.33 0.84 -1.78
C PRO A 33 9.20 -0.37 -1.39
N ASP A 34 8.70 -1.25 -0.51
CA ASP A 34 9.39 -2.44 -0.05
C ASP A 34 8.98 -3.71 -0.80
N GLU A 35 8.10 -3.61 -1.83
CA GLU A 35 7.65 -4.77 -2.59
C GLU A 35 8.82 -5.52 -3.25
N GLY A 36 8.89 -6.84 -3.00
CA GLY A 36 9.91 -7.71 -3.57
C GLY A 36 11.29 -7.62 -2.90
N LEU A 37 11.45 -6.82 -1.85
CA LEU A 37 12.68 -6.79 -1.05
C LEU A 37 12.72 -7.94 -0.03
N GLU A 38 13.92 -8.46 0.20
CA GLU A 38 14.18 -9.41 1.27
C GLU A 38 14.48 -8.67 2.59
N LEU A 39 14.09 -9.27 3.72
CA LEU A 39 14.49 -8.76 5.02
C LEU A 39 16.00 -8.95 5.20
N ARG A 40 16.65 -7.96 5.80
CA ARG A 40 18.03 -8.14 6.25
C ARG A 40 18.09 -9.17 7.37
N ASP A 41 19.14 -9.97 7.39
CA ASP A 41 19.32 -11.06 8.36
C ASP A 41 19.23 -10.59 9.82
N ASP A 42 19.83 -9.43 10.13
CA ASP A 42 19.80 -8.82 11.46
C ASP A 42 18.38 -8.51 11.93
N PHE A 43 17.58 -7.95 11.03
CA PHE A 43 16.20 -7.58 11.28
C PHE A 43 15.27 -8.79 11.37
N ALA A 44 15.52 -9.82 10.54
CA ALA A 44 14.76 -11.07 10.59
C ALA A 44 14.96 -11.83 11.92
N GLU A 45 16.19 -11.83 12.46
CA GLU A 45 16.50 -12.42 13.76
C GLU A 45 15.82 -11.65 14.91
N GLU A 46 15.88 -10.31 14.89
CA GLU A 46 15.19 -9.46 15.86
C GLU A 46 13.67 -9.70 15.84
N LEU A 47 13.07 -9.72 14.65
CA LEU A 47 11.64 -9.96 14.48
C LEU A 47 11.22 -11.33 15.02
N SER A 48 12.02 -12.36 14.74
CA SER A 48 11.78 -13.72 15.25
C SER A 48 11.79 -13.75 16.78
N GLY A 49 12.74 -13.06 17.41
CA GLY A 49 12.81 -12.92 18.87
C GLY A 49 11.61 -12.19 19.46
N SER A 50 11.16 -11.11 18.79
CA SER A 50 9.97 -10.35 19.17
C SER A 50 8.69 -11.21 19.10
N LEU A 51 8.52 -11.97 18.01
CA LEU A 51 7.38 -12.88 17.84
C LEU A 51 7.37 -13.99 18.89
N ALA A 52 8.53 -14.58 19.20
CA ALA A 52 8.64 -15.59 20.25
C ALA A 52 8.30 -15.02 21.64
N THR A 53 8.70 -13.78 21.90
CA THR A 53 8.36 -13.05 23.14
C THR A 53 6.86 -12.82 23.23
N VAL A 54 6.22 -12.35 22.16
CA VAL A 54 4.75 -12.16 22.11
C VAL A 54 3.99 -13.48 22.30
N ALA A 55 4.50 -14.58 21.73
CA ALA A 55 3.89 -15.90 21.84
C ALA A 55 3.96 -16.48 23.27
N THR A 56 4.97 -16.09 24.05
CA THR A 56 5.23 -16.63 25.40
C THR A 56 4.79 -15.69 26.53
N ASP A 57 4.85 -14.37 26.32
CA ASP A 57 4.47 -13.32 27.27
C ASP A 57 3.39 -12.45 26.62
N SER A 58 2.13 -12.79 26.89
CA SER A 58 0.91 -12.36 26.18
C SER A 58 0.54 -10.87 26.30
N LYS A 59 1.49 -9.96 26.53
CA LYS A 59 1.24 -8.52 26.64
C LYS A 59 1.11 -7.85 25.27
N THR A 60 0.13 -8.29 24.49
CA THR A 60 -0.32 -7.54 23.31
C THR A 60 -1.44 -6.58 23.69
N THR A 61 -1.57 -5.50 22.93
CA THR A 61 -2.73 -4.61 23.00
C THR A 61 -3.52 -4.80 21.72
N SER A 62 -4.84 -5.00 21.82
CA SER A 62 -5.68 -5.16 20.64
C SER A 62 -5.68 -3.89 19.79
N ALA A 63 -5.79 -4.06 18.47
CA ALA A 63 -5.85 -2.93 17.53
C ALA A 63 -6.99 -1.95 17.89
N GLN A 64 -8.14 -2.48 18.31
CA GLN A 64 -9.27 -1.68 18.80
C GLN A 64 -8.90 -0.80 20.01
N LYS A 65 -8.17 -1.34 21.01
CA LYS A 65 -7.75 -0.57 22.19
C LYS A 65 -6.71 0.49 21.84
N VAL A 66 -5.88 0.24 20.83
CA VAL A 66 -4.97 1.25 20.27
C VAL A 66 -5.77 2.35 19.56
N ALA A 67 -6.74 1.99 18.73
CA ALA A 67 -7.61 2.92 18.01
C ALA A 67 -8.39 3.84 18.98
N GLU A 68 -8.98 3.26 20.03
CA GLU A 68 -9.66 4.03 21.09
C GLU A 68 -8.72 5.02 21.78
N LYS A 69 -7.49 4.62 22.11
CA LYS A 69 -6.48 5.52 22.71
C LYS A 69 -6.09 6.68 21.79
N LEU A 70 -6.13 6.46 20.48
CA LEU A 70 -5.76 7.43 19.46
C LEU A 70 -6.94 8.24 18.90
N GLY A 71 -8.18 7.95 19.35
CA GLY A 71 -9.39 8.60 18.82
C GLY A 71 -9.72 8.21 17.38
N LEU A 72 -9.29 7.02 16.94
CA LEU A 72 -9.52 6.47 15.61
C LEU A 72 -10.71 5.50 15.65
N THR A 73 -11.51 5.50 14.58
CA THR A 73 -12.52 4.46 14.33
C THR A 73 -11.88 3.26 13.63
N TRP A 74 -12.06 2.07 14.21
CA TRP A 74 -11.56 0.78 13.72
C TRP A 74 -12.67 -0.03 13.08
#